data_AF-A0A0M0SWB7-F1
#
_entry.id   AF-A0A0M0SWB7-F1
#
_cell.length_a   1.000
_cell.length_b   1.000
_cell.length_c   1.000
_cell.angle_alpha   90.00
_cell.angle_beta   90.00
_cell.angle_gamma   90.00
#
_symmetry.space_group_name_H-M   'P 1'
#
loop_
_entity.id
_entity.type
_entity.pdbx_description
1 polymer ?
#
loop_
_entity_poly.entity_id
_entity_poly.type
_entity_poly.pdbx_seq_one_letter_code
_entity_poly.pdbx_strand_id
1 'polypeptide(L)' 'MHFIDILIGLIVFGYAGFSLIRFTKKAKKGKCATCEVEPTCETACDEVNWDRVIAEALKK' A
#
# COMPACT_ATOMS: atom_id res chain seq x y z
N MET A 1 -33.34 -24.32 -6.20
CA MET A 1 -31.94 -24.38 -6.68
C MET A 1 -31.45 -22.95 -6.87
N HIS A 2 -31.04 -22.28 -5.78
CA HIS A 2 -30.51 -20.89 -5.78
C HIS A 2 -29.01 -20.82 -5.42
N PHE A 3 -28.36 -21.97 -5.45
CA PHE A 3 -26.96 -22.09 -5.06
C PHE A 3 -26.03 -21.30 -6.00
N ILE A 4 -26.36 -21.25 -7.30
CA ILE A 4 -25.60 -20.53 -8.32
C ILE A 4 -25.61 -19.02 -8.03
N ASP A 5 -26.76 -18.45 -7.69
CA ASP A 5 -26.92 -17.02 -7.43
C ASP A 5 -26.10 -16.57 -6.21
N ILE A 6 -26.14 -17.38 -5.13
CA ILE A 6 -25.36 -17.15 -3.91
C ILE A 6 -23.86 -17.24 -4.22
N LEU A 7 -23.45 -18.22 -5.02
CA LEU A 7 -22.04 -18.47 -5.36
C LEU A 7 -21.46 -17.34 -6.23
N ILE A 8 -22.24 -16.84 -7.20
CA ILE A 8 -21.86 -15.67 -8.01
C ILE A 8 -21.72 -14.43 -7.14
N GLY A 9 -22.68 -14.19 -6.24
CA GLY A 9 -22.61 -13.07 -5.30
C GLY A 9 -21.34 -13.12 -4.45
N LEU A 10 -21.03 -14.29 -3.88
CA LEU A 10 -19.86 -14.47 -3.01
C LEU A 10 -18.54 -14.25 -3.77
N ILE A 11 -18.44 -14.70 -5.03
CA ILE A 11 -17.25 -14.47 -5.86
C ILE A 11 -17.04 -12.99 -6.15
N VAL A 12 -18.10 -12.27 -6.54
CA VAL A 12 -18.01 -10.83 -6.87
C VAL A 12 -17.62 -10.03 -5.62
N PHE A 13 -18.36 -10.19 -4.51
CA PHE A 13 -18.09 -9.46 -3.28
C PHE A 13 -16.74 -9.87 -2.64
N GLY A 14 -16.40 -11.16 -2.71
CA GLY A 14 -15.11 -11.67 -2.23
C GLY A 14 -13.93 -11.07 -2.99
N TYR A 15 -14.02 -11.00 -4.32
CA TYR A 15 -12.98 -10.40 -5.15
C TYR A 15 -12.87 -8.89 -4.92
N ALA A 16 -14.01 -8.18 -4.85
CA ALA A 16 -14.03 -6.75 -4.55
C ALA A 16 -13.40 -6.44 -3.18
N GLY A 17 -13.74 -7.21 -2.16
CA GLY A 17 -13.14 -7.09 -0.82
C GLY A 17 -11.64 -7.38 -0.82
N PHE A 18 -11.21 -8.46 -1.47
CA PHE A 18 -9.79 -8.80 -1.61
C PHE A 18 -8.99 -7.69 -2.31
N SER A 19 -9.56 -7.14 -3.38
CA SER A 19 -9.00 -6.02 -4.12
C SER A 19 -8.80 -4.80 -3.22
N LEU A 20 -9.84 -4.38 -2.50
CA LEU A 20 -9.76 -3.26 -1.54
C LEU A 20 -8.71 -3.49 -0.45
N ILE A 21 -8.62 -4.68 0.13
CA ILE A 21 -7.62 -5.00 1.16
C ILE A 21 -6.20 -4.94 0.58
N ARG A 22 -5.98 -5.48 -0.62
CA ARG A 22 -4.68 -5.45 -1.30
C ARG A 22 -4.28 -4.02 -1.64
N PHE A 23 -5.20 -3.22 -2.18
CA PHE A 23 -4.96 -1.82 -2.49
C PHE A 23 -4.70 -1.00 -1.22
N THR A 24 -5.45 -1.23 -0.14
CA THR A 24 -5.22 -0.53 1.14
C THR A 24 -3.86 -0.88 1.74
N LYS A 25 -3.42 -2.15 1.65
CA LYS A 25 -2.07 -2.56 2.06
C LYS A 25 -0.98 -1.88 1.22
N LYS A 26 -1.19 -1.74 -0.09
CA LYS A 26 -0.27 -0.98 -0.96
C LYS A 26 -0.31 0.52 -0.69
N ALA A 27 -1.48 1.11 -0.47
CA ALA A 27 -1.64 2.52 -0.15
C ALA A 27 -0.91 2.88 1.15
N LYS A 28 -0.95 1.99 2.16
CA LYS A 28 -0.19 2.14 3.41
C LYS A 28 1.33 2.12 3.22
N LYS A 29 1.85 1.49 2.16
CA LYS A 29 3.29 1.52 1.83
C LYS A 29 3.74 2.86 1.22
N GLY A 30 2.81 3.77 0.93
CA GLY A 30 3.12 5.13 0.48
C GLY A 30 4.02 5.17 -0.75
N LYS A 31 5.04 6.03 -0.72
CA LYS A 31 6.02 6.19 -1.81
C LYS A 31 6.78 4.91 -2.15
N CYS A 32 6.89 3.96 -1.23
CA CYS A 32 7.59 2.71 -1.47
C CYS A 32 6.78 1.67 -2.25
N ALA A 33 5.47 1.87 -2.42
CA ALA A 33 4.64 1.02 -3.27
C ALA A 33 4.99 1.11 -4.77
N THR A 34 5.64 2.19 -5.20
CA THR A 34 6.13 2.38 -6.58
C THR A 34 7.63 2.13 -6.71
N CYS A 35 8.31 1.78 -5.62
CA CYS A 35 9.75 1.60 -5.61
C CYS A 35 10.11 0.18 -6.04
N GLU A 36 10.97 0.04 -7.04
CA GLU A 36 11.42 -1.27 -7.55
C GLU A 36 12.19 -2.10 -6.51
N VAL A 37 12.83 -1.44 -5.55
CA VAL A 37 13.59 -2.06 -4.44
C VAL A 37 12.76 -2.31 -3.19
N GLU A 38 11.43 -2.12 -3.23
CA GLU A 38 10.51 -2.47 -2.12
C GLU A 38 10.82 -3.83 -1.46
N PRO A 39 11.10 -4.94 -2.18
CA PRO A 39 11.30 -6.25 -1.55
C PRO A 39 12.60 -6.36 -0.73
N THR A 40 13.59 -5.50 -0.97
CA THR A 40 14.91 -5.55 -0.32
C THR A 40 15.20 -4.33 0.55
N CYS A 41 14.27 -3.37 0.62
CA CYS A 41 14.44 -2.15 1.38
C CYS A 41 14.24 -2.43 2.88
N GLU A 42 15.32 -2.46 3.66
CA GLU A 42 15.26 -2.63 5.12
C GLU A 42 14.89 -1.33 5.87
N THR A 43 14.93 -0.19 5.19
CA THR A 43 14.60 1.10 5.77
C THR A 43 13.11 1.38 5.70
N ALA A 44 12.55 1.87 6.81
CA ALA A 44 11.17 2.35 6.84
C ALA A 44 11.05 3.57 5.91
N CYS A 45 10.18 3.48 4.91
CA CYS A 45 9.88 4.58 3.99
C CYS A 45 8.90 5.60 4.60
N ASP A 46 9.04 5.82 5.90
CA ASP A 46 8.24 6.79 6.62
C ASP A 46 8.82 8.20 6.46
N GLU A 47 7.95 9.14 6.80
CA GLU A 47 8.03 10.58 6.59
C GLU A 47 9.44 11.15 6.81
N VAL A 48 10.11 11.47 5.69
CA VAL A 48 11.35 12.24 5.70
C VAL A 48 11.06 13.57 6.40
N ASN A 49 11.71 13.82 7.54
CA ASN A 49 11.56 15.08 8.25
C ASN A 49 12.33 16.18 7.51
N TRP A 50 11.62 16.90 6.64
CA TRP A 50 12.18 17.95 5.80
C TRP A 50 12.80 19.09 6.61
N ASP A 51 12.29 19.39 7.81
CA ASP A 51 12.87 20.41 8.69
C ASP A 51 14.32 20.06 9.07
N ARG A 52 14.60 18.77 9.35
CA ARG A 52 15.95 18.30 9.64
C ARG A 52 16.87 18.33 8.42
N VAL A 53 16.38 17.90 7.26
CA VAL A 53 17.16 17.90 6.02
C VAL A 53 17.52 19.33 5.60
N ILE A 54 16.59 20.27 5.71
CA ILE A 54 16.83 21.69 5.39
C ILE A 54 17.84 22.29 6.38
N ALA A 55 17.70 21.99 7.68
CA ALA A 55 18.64 22.45 8.69
C ALA A 55 20.06 21.92 8.47
N GLU A 56 20.21 20.68 7.98
CA GLU A 56 21.50 20.07 7.65
C GLU A 56 22.11 20.68 6.36
N ALA A 57 21.28 20.97 5.35
CA ALA A 57 21.72 21.60 4.11
C ALA A 57 22.17 23.07 4.30
N LEU A 58 21.52 23.83 5.17
CA LEU A 58 21.90 25.22 5.49
C LEU A 58 23.17 25.33 6.35
N LYS A 59 23.61 24.24 6.97
CA LYS A 59 24.80 24.21 7.84
C LYS A 59 26.10 23.96 7.06
N LYS A 60 26.00 23.74 5.74
CA LYS A 60 27.12 23.46 4.84
C LYS A 60 27.50 24.70 4.06
#